data_AF-A0A177DKR4-F1
#
_entry.id   AF-A0A177DKR4-F1
#
_cell.length_a   1.000
_cell.length_b   1.000
_cell.length_c   1.000
_cell.angle_alpha   90.00
_cell.angle_beta   90.00
_cell.angle_gamma   90.00
#
_symmetry.space_group_name_H-M   'P 1'
#
loop_
_entity.id
_entity.type
_entity.pdbx_description
1 polymer ?
#
loop_
_entity_poly.entity_id
_entity_poly.type
_entity_poly.pdbx_seq_one_letter_code
_entity_poly.pdbx_strand_id
1 'polypeptide(L)'
;MHLLDLPVELLHEILGWAILVRGIKRGLRLRLVNSRLCSADCAIFCLPTAIGIFASEIVAALSLLKLLDTYFKPLPVGSDEAVPSIATTYLERRVLNERRGGAPVLLWIRSVANRLSQETDDERNEYDYVRQLCPLVLETYSLRVRLDELWTVDQAVGWYDGLFNESNLETDVYITAVYTQTLSVVSRWISSRRGLAKSSHLFGRAHHHAARYGNHELL
;
A
#
# COMPACT_ATOMS: atom_id res chain seq x y z
N MET A 1 6.89 17.67 -8.00
CA MET A 1 6.15 16.72 -8.83
C MET A 1 4.78 17.30 -9.12
N HIS A 2 4.37 17.37 -10.39
CA HIS A 2 3.00 17.71 -10.72
C HIS A 2 2.12 16.47 -10.60
N LEU A 3 0.87 16.66 -10.20
CA LEU A 3 -0.09 15.57 -10.00
C LEU A 3 -0.36 14.78 -11.30
N LEU A 4 -0.19 15.42 -12.45
CA LEU A 4 -0.36 14.81 -13.77
C LEU A 4 0.86 14.01 -14.24
N ASP A 5 1.99 14.09 -13.53
CA ASP A 5 3.18 13.29 -13.84
C ASP A 5 3.08 11.87 -13.25
N LEU A 6 2.02 11.61 -12.46
CA LEU A 6 1.78 10.31 -11.84
C LEU A 6 1.25 9.31 -12.87
N PRO A 7 1.53 8.00 -12.70
CA PRO A 7 0.83 6.96 -13.43
C PRO A 7 -0.68 7.15 -13.32
N VAL A 8 -1.37 7.00 -14.46
CA VAL A 8 -2.80 7.30 -14.60
C VAL A 8 -3.66 6.51 -13.61
N GLU A 9 -3.25 5.29 -13.27
CA GLU A 9 -3.92 4.43 -12.28
C GLU A 9 -3.86 5.06 -10.88
N LEU A 10 -2.70 5.57 -10.48
CA LEU A 10 -2.49 6.20 -9.18
C LEU A 10 -3.22 7.55 -9.12
N LEU A 11 -3.20 8.31 -10.22
CA LEU A 11 -3.94 9.55 -10.35
C LEU A 11 -5.44 9.32 -10.18
N HIS A 12 -6.01 8.33 -10.86
CA HIS A 12 -7.42 7.97 -10.75
C HIS A 12 -7.79 7.52 -9.34
N GLU A 13 -6.90 6.81 -8.65
CA GLU A 13 -7.12 6.34 -7.30
C GLU A 13 -7.10 7.51 -6.28
N ILE A 14 -6.13 8.40 -6.38
CA ILE A 14 -6.04 9.61 -5.55
C ILE A 14 -7.28 10.48 -5.76
N LEU A 15 -7.71 10.66 -7.02
CA LEU A 15 -8.93 11.37 -7.36
C LEU A 15 -10.16 10.68 -6.76
N GLY A 16 -10.24 9.35 -6.89
CA GLY A 16 -11.28 8.53 -6.27
C GLY A 16 -11.42 8.75 -4.77
N TRP A 17 -10.32 8.63 -4.04
CA TRP A 17 -10.28 8.85 -2.59
C TRP A 17 -10.62 10.28 -2.21
N ALA A 18 -10.05 11.27 -2.90
CA ALA A 18 -10.35 12.68 -2.64
C ALA A 18 -11.84 12.98 -2.84
N ILE A 19 -12.48 12.36 -3.84
CA ILE A 19 -13.90 12.48 -4.13
C ILE A 19 -14.74 11.76 -3.07
N LEU A 20 -14.35 10.55 -2.64
CA LEU A 20 -15.04 9.79 -1.61
C LEU A 20 -15.03 10.52 -0.26
N VAL A 21 -13.86 10.98 0.19
CA VAL A 21 -13.68 11.68 1.47
C VAL A 21 -14.44 13.02 1.48
N ARG A 22 -14.43 13.75 0.35
CA ARG A 22 -15.07 15.09 0.27
C ARG A 22 -16.52 15.05 -0.23
N GLY A 23 -17.02 13.87 -0.59
CA GLY A 23 -18.33 13.63 -1.17
C GLY A 23 -18.38 13.84 -2.70
N ILE A 24 -19.14 12.96 -3.36
CA ILE A 24 -19.31 12.90 -4.82
C ILE A 24 -19.76 14.25 -5.41
N LYS A 25 -20.66 14.96 -4.72
CA LYS A 25 -21.11 16.32 -5.12
C LYS A 25 -19.95 17.30 -5.27
N ARG A 26 -18.93 17.19 -4.42
CA ARG A 26 -17.75 18.07 -4.45
C ARG A 26 -16.75 17.66 -5.52
N GLY A 27 -16.64 16.36 -5.80
CA GLY A 27 -15.91 15.84 -6.97
C GLY A 27 -16.48 16.33 -8.31
N LEU A 28 -17.81 16.28 -8.46
CA LEU A 28 -18.50 16.81 -9.65
C LEU A 28 -18.35 18.33 -9.79
N ARG A 29 -18.29 19.07 -8.68
CA ARG A 29 -17.99 20.51 -8.70
C ARG A 29 -16.55 20.79 -9.12
N LEU A 30 -15.58 19.98 -8.68
CA LEU A 30 -14.18 20.09 -9.12
C LEU A 30 -14.06 19.90 -10.63
N ARG A 31 -14.81 18.96 -11.23
CA ARG A 31 -14.92 18.84 -12.68
C ARG A 31 -15.46 20.13 -13.32
N LEU A 32 -16.59 20.65 -12.82
CA LEU A 32 -17.25 21.83 -13.40
C LEU A 32 -16.38 23.10 -13.34
N VAL A 33 -15.63 23.27 -12.25
CA VAL A 33 -14.72 24.41 -12.10
C VAL A 33 -13.55 24.28 -13.08
N ASN A 34 -12.96 23.09 -13.21
CA ASN A 34 -11.87 22.86 -14.16
C ASN A 34 -12.33 22.92 -15.62
N SER A 35 -13.55 22.47 -15.95
CA SER A 35 -14.08 22.55 -17.31
C SER A 35 -14.44 23.97 -17.74
N ARG A 36 -14.83 24.84 -16.80
CA ARG A 36 -15.18 26.25 -17.10
C ARG A 36 -13.97 27.14 -17.34
N LEU A 37 -12.79 26.72 -16.86
CA LEU A 37 -11.53 27.42 -17.11
C LEU A 37 -11.02 27.19 -18.54
N CYS A 38 -11.55 26.19 -19.25
CA CYS A 38 -11.43 26.07 -20.70
C CYS A 38 -12.68 26.72 -21.34
N SER A 39 -12.62 28.01 -21.66
CA SER A 39 -13.71 28.66 -22.40
C SER A 39 -13.81 28.08 -23.82
N ALA A 40 -15.03 28.06 -24.38
CA ALA A 40 -15.30 27.54 -25.73
C ALA A 40 -14.48 28.25 -26.82
N ASP A 41 -14.08 29.50 -26.58
CA ASP A 41 -13.28 30.31 -27.51
C ASP A 41 -11.82 29.85 -27.62
N CYS A 42 -11.34 29.00 -26.69
CA CYS A 42 -10.02 28.38 -26.73
C CYS A 42 -9.99 26.98 -27.38
N ALA A 43 -11.15 26.38 -27.66
CA ALA A 43 -11.23 24.98 -28.12
C ALA A 43 -10.68 24.74 -29.54
N ILE A 44 -10.52 25.79 -30.35
CA ILE A 44 -10.12 25.66 -31.76
C ILE A 44 -8.59 25.59 -31.92
N PHE A 45 -7.80 26.04 -30.93
CA PHE A 45 -6.33 26.07 -31.02
C PHE A 45 -5.56 25.57 -29.78
N CYS A 46 -6.22 25.20 -28.68
CA CYS A 46 -5.49 24.78 -27.50
C CYS A 46 -5.08 23.30 -27.56
N LEU A 47 -3.75 23.07 -27.53
CA LEU A 47 -3.19 21.82 -27.03
C LEU A 47 -3.90 21.40 -25.73
N PRO A 48 -3.99 20.09 -25.42
CA PRO A 48 -4.53 19.61 -24.15
C PRO A 48 -3.88 20.36 -22.99
N THR A 49 -4.60 21.31 -22.40
CA THR A 49 -4.10 22.03 -21.24
C THR A 49 -4.09 21.05 -20.07
N ALA A 50 -3.13 21.19 -19.16
CA ALA A 50 -3.07 20.40 -17.93
C ALA A 50 -4.43 20.38 -17.20
N ILE A 51 -5.19 21.48 -17.27
CA ILE A 51 -6.53 21.61 -16.68
C ILE A 51 -7.55 20.72 -17.41
N GLY A 52 -7.53 20.69 -18.75
CA GLY A 52 -8.40 19.85 -19.56
C GLY A 52 -8.14 18.36 -19.33
N ILE A 53 -6.87 17.96 -19.29
CA ILE A 53 -6.45 16.59 -18.95
C ILE A 53 -6.93 16.25 -17.54
N PHE A 54 -6.67 17.11 -16.55
CA PHE A 54 -7.11 16.85 -15.18
C PHE A 54 -8.63 16.69 -15.06
N ALA A 55 -9.41 17.48 -15.81
CA ALA A 55 -10.86 17.35 -15.85
C ALA A 55 -11.33 16.03 -16.48
N SER A 56 -10.66 15.51 -17.51
CA SER A 56 -10.96 14.20 -18.09
C SER A 56 -10.62 13.06 -17.12
N GLU A 57 -9.48 13.15 -16.41
CA GLU A 57 -9.08 12.14 -15.42
C GLU A 57 -10.05 12.08 -14.24
N ILE A 58 -10.65 13.20 -13.81
CA ILE A 58 -11.72 13.19 -12.80
C ILE A 58 -12.94 12.37 -13.29
N VAL A 59 -13.33 12.50 -14.56
CA VAL A 59 -14.46 11.77 -15.14
C VAL A 59 -14.13 10.28 -15.29
N ALA A 60 -12.92 9.98 -15.73
CA ALA A 60 -12.43 8.62 -15.86
C ALA A 60 -12.37 7.95 -14.48
N ALA A 61 -11.85 8.62 -13.45
CA ALA A 61 -11.87 8.11 -12.06
C ALA A 61 -13.29 7.84 -11.55
N LEU A 62 -14.22 8.79 -11.72
CA LEU A 62 -15.62 8.64 -11.30
C LEU A 62 -16.33 7.46 -11.98
N SER A 63 -16.06 7.27 -13.27
CA SER A 63 -16.63 6.19 -14.08
C SER A 63 -16.02 4.83 -13.73
N LEU A 64 -14.68 4.78 -13.63
CA LEU A 64 -13.93 3.57 -13.32
C LEU A 64 -14.27 3.02 -11.94
N LEU A 65 -14.48 3.91 -10.97
CA LEU A 65 -14.85 3.55 -9.61
C LEU A 65 -16.35 3.36 -9.42
N LYS A 66 -17.16 3.45 -10.49
CA LYS A 66 -18.63 3.33 -10.44
C LYS A 66 -19.28 4.22 -9.38
N LEU A 67 -18.65 5.37 -9.10
CA LEU A 67 -19.13 6.33 -8.09
C LEU A 67 -20.39 7.05 -8.58
N LEU A 68 -20.61 7.08 -9.88
CA LEU A 68 -21.85 7.56 -10.47
C LEU A 68 -22.98 6.52 -10.33
N ASP A 69 -22.67 5.23 -10.42
CA ASP A 69 -23.66 4.15 -10.30
C ASP A 69 -24.16 3.97 -8.86
N THR A 70 -23.26 4.10 -7.89
CA THR A 70 -23.56 4.04 -6.44
C THR A 70 -24.27 5.30 -5.93
N TYR A 71 -24.19 6.42 -6.64
CA TYR A 71 -25.04 7.59 -6.34
C TYR A 71 -26.52 7.31 -6.61
N PHE A 72 -26.84 6.31 -7.46
CA PHE A 72 -28.20 5.85 -7.73
C PHE A 72 -28.61 4.61 -6.91
N LYS A 73 -27.67 3.95 -6.21
CA LYS A 73 -27.96 2.83 -5.31
C LYS A 73 -27.06 2.89 -4.06
N PRO A 74 -27.62 3.07 -2.84
CA PRO A 74 -26.82 3.08 -1.62
C PRO A 74 -26.08 1.75 -1.45
N LEU A 75 -24.77 1.82 -1.19
CA LEU A 75 -23.94 0.65 -0.92
C LEU A 75 -24.36 0.00 0.41
N PRO A 76 -24.55 -1.33 0.46
CA PRO A 76 -24.81 -2.03 1.69
C PRO A 76 -23.54 -1.98 2.56
N VAL A 77 -23.66 -1.29 3.70
CA VAL A 77 -22.68 -1.34 4.79
C VAL A 77 -22.89 -2.68 5.49
N GLY A 78 -22.08 -3.69 5.18
CA GLY A 78 -22.21 -4.98 5.87
C GLY A 78 -21.51 -6.15 5.18
N SER A 79 -20.19 -6.20 5.25
CA SER A 79 -19.43 -7.46 5.22
C SER A 79 -18.10 -7.23 5.96
N ASP A 80 -17.87 -7.98 7.04
CA ASP A 80 -16.67 -7.90 7.91
C ASP A 80 -15.37 -8.32 7.22
N GLU A 81 -15.42 -8.80 5.98
CA GLU A 81 -14.24 -8.84 5.13
C GLU A 81 -13.98 -7.43 4.61
N ALA A 82 -13.15 -6.69 5.34
CA ALA A 82 -12.65 -5.40 4.89
C ALA A 82 -11.99 -5.60 3.51
N VAL A 83 -12.71 -5.20 2.47
CA VAL A 83 -12.21 -5.21 1.09
C VAL A 83 -10.82 -4.57 1.11
N PRO A 84 -9.78 -5.27 0.63
CA PRO A 84 -8.42 -4.75 0.72
C PRO A 84 -8.38 -3.38 0.06
N SER A 85 -7.75 -2.43 0.74
CA SER A 85 -7.66 -1.07 0.23
C SER A 85 -6.96 -1.10 -1.14
N ILE A 86 -7.31 -0.19 -2.04
CA ILE A 86 -6.69 -0.18 -3.37
C ILE A 86 -5.17 0.00 -3.24
N ALA A 87 -4.72 0.85 -2.31
CA ALA A 87 -3.30 0.99 -1.94
C ALA A 87 -2.65 -0.36 -1.58
N THR A 88 -3.37 -1.23 -0.87
CA THR A 88 -2.93 -2.59 -0.55
C THR A 88 -2.72 -3.41 -1.83
N THR A 89 -3.74 -3.51 -2.68
CA THR A 89 -3.66 -4.28 -3.93
C THR A 89 -2.63 -3.72 -4.92
N TYR A 90 -2.44 -2.40 -4.95
CA TYR A 90 -1.40 -1.75 -5.73
C TYR A 90 0.00 -2.11 -5.20
N LEU A 91 0.21 -2.01 -3.89
CA LEU A 91 1.47 -2.40 -3.26
C LEU A 91 1.77 -3.88 -3.51
N GLU A 92 0.80 -4.79 -3.35
CA GLU A 92 0.95 -6.21 -3.68
C GLU A 92 1.43 -6.40 -5.12
N ARG A 93 0.73 -5.79 -6.09
CA ARG A 93 1.09 -5.88 -7.51
C ARG A 93 2.50 -5.35 -7.77
N ARG A 94 2.88 -4.23 -7.15
CA ARG A 94 4.23 -3.67 -7.28
C ARG A 94 5.27 -4.60 -6.66
N VAL A 95 5.04 -5.07 -5.44
CA VAL A 95 5.90 -6.03 -4.72
C VAL A 95 6.09 -7.30 -5.52
N LEU A 96 5.11 -7.80 -6.28
CA LEU A 96 5.25 -9.01 -7.09
C LEU A 96 5.92 -8.79 -8.45
N ASN A 97 5.77 -7.61 -9.05
CA ASN A 97 6.30 -7.30 -10.38
C ASN A 97 7.64 -6.54 -10.38
N GLU A 98 8.12 -6.10 -9.21
CA GLU A 98 9.39 -5.40 -9.08
C GLU A 98 10.58 -6.24 -9.60
N ARG A 99 11.49 -5.60 -10.34
CA ARG A 99 12.64 -6.26 -10.98
C ARG A 99 13.85 -6.27 -10.04
N ARG A 100 14.82 -7.15 -10.31
CA ARG A 100 16.13 -7.10 -9.62
C ARG A 100 16.78 -5.74 -9.90
N GLY A 101 17.18 -5.03 -8.83
CA GLY A 101 17.69 -3.65 -8.90
C GLY A 101 16.61 -2.56 -8.90
N GLY A 102 15.34 -2.91 -8.72
CA GLY A 102 14.24 -1.97 -8.50
C GLY A 102 14.20 -1.41 -7.08
N ALA A 103 13.02 -0.96 -6.64
CA ALA A 103 12.85 -0.36 -5.32
C ALA A 103 13.24 -1.33 -4.19
N PRO A 104 14.24 -0.99 -3.33
CA PRO A 104 14.77 -1.91 -2.31
C PRO A 104 13.73 -2.41 -1.31
N VAL A 105 12.83 -1.53 -0.87
CA VAL A 105 11.78 -1.88 0.11
C VAL A 105 10.84 -2.95 -0.45
N LEU A 106 10.46 -2.84 -1.72
CA LEU A 106 9.57 -3.82 -2.37
C LEU A 106 10.24 -5.18 -2.50
N LEU A 107 11.53 -5.18 -2.85
CA LEU A 107 12.35 -6.39 -2.89
C LEU A 107 12.52 -7.01 -1.50
N TRP A 108 12.58 -6.19 -0.45
CA TRP A 108 12.68 -6.65 0.93
C TRP A 108 11.40 -7.33 1.41
N ILE A 109 10.23 -6.72 1.14
CA ILE A 109 8.92 -7.35 1.43
C ILE A 109 8.85 -8.72 0.75
N ARG A 110 9.24 -8.78 -0.53
CA ARG A 110 9.28 -10.05 -1.28
C ARG A 110 10.24 -11.05 -0.66
N SER A 111 11.42 -10.61 -0.21
CA SER A 111 12.43 -11.47 0.41
C SER A 111 11.93 -12.06 1.73
N VAL A 112 11.25 -11.26 2.56
CA VAL A 112 10.61 -11.73 3.80
C VAL A 112 9.49 -12.73 3.49
N ALA A 113 8.61 -12.42 2.53
CA ALA A 113 7.53 -13.32 2.12
C ALA A 113 8.04 -14.67 1.59
N ASN A 114 9.06 -14.65 0.73
CA ASN A 114 9.70 -15.85 0.23
C ASN A 114 10.33 -16.66 1.38
N ARG A 115 11.01 -15.99 2.32
CA ARG A 115 11.62 -16.68 3.46
C ARG A 115 10.58 -17.33 4.38
N LEU A 116 9.46 -16.64 4.67
CA LEU A 116 8.34 -17.23 5.39
C LEU A 116 7.78 -18.47 4.69
N SER A 117 7.60 -18.40 3.36
CA SER A 117 7.08 -19.53 2.57
C SER A 117 8.01 -20.74 2.55
N GLN A 118 9.32 -20.54 2.75
CA GLN A 118 10.31 -21.63 2.82
C GLN A 118 10.44 -22.23 4.22
N GLU A 119 10.16 -21.45 5.25
CA GLU A 119 10.36 -21.85 6.65
C GLU A 119 9.09 -22.36 7.34
N THR A 120 7.92 -22.13 6.72
CA THR A 120 6.63 -22.62 7.18
C THR A 120 6.37 -24.04 6.72
N ASP A 121 5.59 -24.79 7.51
CA ASP A 121 5.08 -26.11 7.15
C ASP A 121 3.64 -26.02 6.58
N ASP A 122 3.09 -24.82 6.45
CA ASP A 122 1.76 -24.62 5.87
C ASP A 122 1.78 -24.53 4.33
N GLU A 123 0.60 -24.61 3.71
CA GLU A 123 0.44 -24.59 2.26
C GLU A 123 0.57 -23.18 1.64
N ARG A 124 0.84 -22.13 2.44
CA ARG A 124 0.90 -20.76 1.94
C ARG A 124 2.20 -20.54 1.17
N ASN A 125 2.06 -20.03 -0.05
CA ASN A 125 3.22 -19.70 -0.89
C ASN A 125 3.64 -18.23 -0.70
N GLU A 126 4.70 -17.81 -1.39
CA GLU A 126 5.20 -16.43 -1.38
C GLU A 126 4.11 -15.39 -1.66
N TYR A 127 3.21 -15.65 -2.61
CA TYR A 127 2.13 -14.72 -2.99
C TYR A 127 1.15 -14.51 -1.83
N ASP A 128 0.79 -15.58 -1.11
CA ASP A 128 -0.12 -15.50 0.04
C ASP A 128 0.47 -14.66 1.18
N TYR A 129 1.79 -14.77 1.40
CA TYR A 129 2.50 -13.94 2.36
C TYR A 129 2.60 -12.48 1.88
N VAL A 130 2.91 -12.21 0.61
CA VAL A 130 2.90 -10.83 0.08
C VAL A 130 1.55 -10.16 0.32
N ARG A 131 0.44 -10.87 0.06
CA ARG A 131 -0.92 -10.38 0.28
C ARG A 131 -1.21 -10.04 1.74
N GLN A 132 -0.63 -10.77 2.69
CA GLN A 132 -0.76 -10.48 4.13
C GLN A 132 0.17 -9.36 4.59
N LEU A 133 1.38 -9.26 4.05
CA LEU A 133 2.38 -8.29 4.48
C LEU A 133 2.12 -6.87 3.95
N CYS A 134 1.57 -6.72 2.74
CA CYS A 134 1.29 -5.40 2.17
C CYS A 134 0.33 -4.54 3.02
N PRO A 135 -0.80 -5.05 3.53
CA PRO A 135 -1.65 -4.29 4.45
C PRO A 135 -0.91 -3.87 5.73
N LEU A 136 -0.11 -4.78 6.30
CA LEU A 136 0.69 -4.49 7.50
C LEU A 136 1.69 -3.35 7.27
N VAL A 137 2.39 -3.36 6.14
CA VAL A 137 3.32 -2.30 5.76
C VAL A 137 2.60 -0.96 5.65
N LEU A 138 1.45 -0.92 4.98
CA LEU A 138 0.67 0.30 4.84
C LEU A 138 0.12 0.80 6.17
N GLU A 139 -0.33 -0.08 7.06
CA GLU A 139 -0.78 0.31 8.40
C GLU A 139 0.37 0.90 9.23
N THR A 140 1.54 0.29 9.16
CA THR A 140 2.73 0.75 9.89
C THR A 140 3.25 2.10 9.33
N TYR A 141 3.20 2.28 8.01
CA TYR A 141 3.75 3.46 7.32
C TYR A 141 2.79 4.64 7.23
N SER A 142 1.50 4.38 7.06
CA SER A 142 0.48 5.44 7.00
C SER A 142 0.49 6.34 8.24
N LEU A 143 0.99 5.84 9.37
CA LEU A 143 1.12 6.58 10.62
C LEU A 143 2.40 7.41 10.74
N ARG A 144 3.44 7.15 9.93
CA ARG A 144 4.80 7.66 10.20
C ARG A 144 5.54 8.25 9.01
N VAL A 145 5.27 7.82 7.78
CA VAL A 145 6.12 8.11 6.62
C VAL A 145 5.28 8.41 5.38
N ARG A 146 5.80 9.23 4.46
CA ARG A 146 5.11 9.53 3.21
C ARG A 146 5.19 8.33 2.26
N LEU A 147 4.04 7.92 1.72
CA LEU A 147 3.92 6.76 0.82
C LEU A 147 4.79 6.87 -0.45
N ASP A 148 5.16 8.08 -0.88
CA ASP A 148 6.04 8.30 -2.03
C ASP A 148 7.44 7.70 -1.84
N GLU A 149 7.92 7.63 -0.59
CA GLU A 149 9.25 7.11 -0.25
C GLU A 149 9.37 5.58 -0.48
N LEU A 150 8.25 4.84 -0.38
CA LEU A 150 8.20 3.39 -0.68
C LEU A 150 8.55 3.07 -2.14
N TRP A 151 8.36 4.03 -3.05
CA TRP A 151 8.43 3.80 -4.49
C TRP A 151 9.71 4.32 -5.13
N THR A 152 10.49 5.14 -4.44
CA THR A 152 11.65 5.80 -5.03
C THR A 152 12.88 4.90 -5.11
N VAL A 153 13.45 4.79 -6.31
CA VAL A 153 14.68 4.02 -6.59
C VAL A 153 15.93 4.79 -6.14
N ASP A 154 15.89 6.13 -6.23
CA ASP A 154 17.06 7.00 -6.02
C ASP A 154 17.41 7.27 -4.55
N GLN A 155 16.53 6.97 -3.59
CA GLN A 155 16.80 7.16 -2.16
C GLN A 155 17.60 6.03 -1.50
N ALA A 156 18.18 5.14 -2.31
CA ALA A 156 19.00 4.02 -1.85
C ALA A 156 20.12 4.46 -0.88
N VAL A 157 20.64 5.69 -0.97
CA VAL A 157 21.81 6.10 -0.18
C VAL A 157 21.49 6.40 1.30
N GLY A 158 20.28 6.85 1.64
CA GLY A 158 19.91 7.13 3.04
C GLY A 158 19.16 5.98 3.71
N TRP A 159 18.36 5.25 2.92
CA TRP A 159 17.50 4.18 3.43
C TRP A 159 18.26 2.88 3.69
N TYR A 160 19.27 2.56 2.88
CA TYR A 160 20.07 1.36 3.11
C TYR A 160 20.69 1.35 4.51
N ASP A 161 21.25 2.47 4.94
CA ASP A 161 21.94 2.51 6.22
C ASP A 161 20.99 2.51 7.43
N GLY A 162 19.84 3.16 7.36
CA GLY A 162 18.90 3.21 8.48
C GLY A 162 17.99 1.98 8.57
N LEU A 163 17.39 1.61 7.44
CA LEU A 163 16.46 0.49 7.41
C LEU A 163 17.19 -0.84 7.40
N PHE A 164 18.25 -1.01 6.62
CA PHE A 164 18.86 -2.32 6.40
C PHE A 164 20.10 -2.60 7.26
N ASN A 165 20.80 -1.60 7.81
CA ASN A 165 21.86 -1.91 8.79
C ASN A 165 21.30 -2.30 10.17
N GLU A 166 20.16 -1.74 10.57
CA GLU A 166 19.50 -2.12 11.83
C GLU A 166 18.50 -3.28 11.67
N SER A 167 17.84 -3.41 10.51
CA SER A 167 16.97 -4.57 10.26
C SER A 167 17.77 -5.76 9.73
N ASN A 168 17.85 -6.79 10.57
CA ASN A 168 18.25 -8.12 10.11
C ASN A 168 17.02 -8.80 9.47
N LEU A 169 17.17 -9.34 8.26
CA LEU A 169 16.14 -10.13 7.57
C LEU A 169 15.50 -11.17 8.51
N GLU A 170 16.32 -11.85 9.32
CA GLU A 170 15.81 -12.84 10.28
C GLU A 170 14.86 -12.21 11.32
N THR A 171 15.13 -10.98 11.75
CA THR A 171 14.28 -10.24 12.69
C THR A 171 12.95 -9.85 12.06
N ASP A 172 12.98 -9.41 10.81
CA ASP A 172 11.76 -9.08 10.06
C ASP A 172 10.92 -10.32 9.77
N VAL A 173 11.55 -11.44 9.43
CA VAL A 173 10.88 -12.74 9.27
C VAL A 173 10.23 -13.17 10.59
N TYR A 174 10.90 -12.99 11.73
CA TYR A 174 10.30 -13.28 13.03
C TYR A 174 9.09 -12.39 13.32
N ILE A 175 9.22 -11.06 13.19
CA ILE A 175 8.13 -10.11 13.47
C ILE A 175 6.93 -10.40 12.57
N THR A 176 7.17 -10.67 11.29
CA THR A 176 6.12 -10.99 10.33
C THR A 176 5.52 -12.37 10.58
N ALA A 177 6.29 -13.36 11.02
CA ALA A 177 5.77 -14.65 11.46
C ALA A 177 4.83 -14.54 12.66
N VAL A 178 5.09 -13.62 13.60
CA VAL A 178 4.15 -13.34 14.70
C VAL A 178 2.83 -12.79 14.16
N TYR A 179 2.90 -11.85 13.21
CA TYR A 179 1.73 -11.25 12.57
C TYR A 179 0.92 -12.28 11.76
N THR A 180 1.57 -13.09 10.94
CA THR A 180 0.91 -14.12 10.10
C THR A 180 0.61 -15.41 10.83
N GLN A 181 0.85 -15.45 12.15
CA GLN A 181 0.68 -16.61 13.02
C GLN A 181 1.41 -17.87 12.51
N THR A 182 2.60 -17.70 11.94
CA THR A 182 3.45 -18.79 11.46
C THR A 182 4.23 -19.41 12.62
N LEU A 183 3.56 -20.26 13.40
CA LEU A 183 4.04 -20.76 14.71
C LEU A 183 5.37 -21.51 14.63
N SER A 184 5.65 -22.26 13.56
CA SER A 184 6.90 -23.02 13.42
C SER A 184 8.14 -22.10 13.44
N VAL A 185 8.07 -20.95 12.76
CA VAL A 185 9.13 -19.93 12.74
C VAL A 185 9.25 -19.26 14.10
N VAL A 186 8.12 -18.93 14.74
CA VAL A 186 8.08 -18.31 16.07
C VAL A 186 8.72 -19.23 17.12
N SER A 187 8.34 -20.50 17.17
CA SER A 187 8.88 -21.48 18.12
C SER A 187 10.37 -21.72 17.93
N ARG A 188 10.85 -21.75 16.68
CA ARG A 188 12.28 -21.85 16.36
C ARG A 188 13.06 -20.64 16.88
N TRP A 189 12.49 -19.43 16.74
CA TRP A 189 13.09 -18.21 17.25
C TRP A 189 13.22 -18.21 18.78
N ILE A 190 12.14 -18.57 19.48
CA ILE A 190 12.10 -18.68 20.96
C ILE A 190 13.13 -19.70 21.44
N SER A 191 13.17 -20.87 20.81
CA SER A 191 14.10 -21.95 21.16
C SER A 191 15.57 -21.54 21.01
N SER A 192 15.86 -20.64 20.07
CA SER A 192 17.19 -20.10 19.83
C SER A 192 17.67 -19.10 20.90
N ARG A 193 16.85 -18.82 21.93
CA ARG A 193 17.11 -17.85 23.01
C ARG A 193 17.48 -16.45 22.50
N ARG A 194 16.99 -16.09 21.32
CA ARG A 194 17.13 -14.74 20.76
C ARG A 194 16.14 -13.82 21.49
N GLY A 195 16.54 -12.58 21.75
CA GLY A 195 15.67 -11.61 22.45
C GLY A 195 14.33 -11.42 21.73
N LEU A 196 13.23 -11.40 22.49
CA LEU A 196 11.85 -11.30 21.99
C LEU A 196 11.43 -9.86 21.66
N ALA A 197 12.06 -8.88 22.32
CA ALA A 197 11.82 -7.46 22.10
C ALA A 197 12.50 -6.99 20.80
N LYS A 198 11.88 -7.32 19.67
CA LYS A 198 12.34 -6.93 18.35
C LYS A 198 11.40 -5.93 17.69
N SER A 199 12.00 -5.00 16.95
CA SER A 199 11.31 -3.99 16.16
C SER A 199 11.87 -3.95 14.75
N SER A 200 10.97 -3.70 13.81
CA SER A 200 11.21 -3.47 12.40
C SER A 200 10.69 -2.08 12.06
N HIS A 201 11.47 -1.34 11.29
CA HIS A 201 10.97 -0.11 10.66
C HIS A 201 9.84 -0.40 9.69
N LEU A 202 9.88 -1.55 9.01
CA LEU A 202 8.91 -1.91 7.97
C LEU A 202 7.64 -2.55 8.55
N PHE A 203 7.82 -3.45 9.51
CA PHE A 203 6.76 -4.33 10.01
C PHE A 203 6.33 -4.04 11.45
N GLY A 204 6.85 -3.01 12.10
CA GLY A 204 6.45 -2.63 13.46
C GLY A 204 7.13 -3.48 14.55
N ARG A 205 6.42 -3.80 15.64
CA ARG A 205 7.01 -4.47 16.82
C ARG A 205 6.36 -5.82 17.07
N ALA A 206 7.17 -6.85 17.35
CA ALA A 206 6.68 -8.22 17.56
C ALA A 206 5.60 -8.29 18.66
N HIS A 207 5.83 -7.66 19.81
CA HIS A 207 4.88 -7.70 20.93
C HIS A 207 3.56 -6.97 20.64
N HIS A 208 3.55 -5.94 19.78
CA HIS A 208 2.30 -5.31 19.34
C HIS A 208 1.46 -6.30 18.52
N HIS A 209 2.10 -7.06 17.63
CA HIS A 209 1.42 -8.10 16.86
C HIS A 209 0.94 -9.25 17.74
N ALA A 210 1.79 -9.73 18.65
CA ALA A 210 1.40 -10.78 19.60
C ALA A 210 0.17 -10.38 20.42
N ALA A 211 0.16 -9.15 20.95
CA ALA A 211 -0.97 -8.62 21.71
C ALA A 211 -2.25 -8.47 20.85
N ARG A 212 -2.12 -7.99 19.61
CA ARG A 212 -3.26 -7.75 18.73
C ARG A 212 -3.89 -9.03 18.19
N TYR A 213 -3.08 -10.03 17.89
CA TYR A 213 -3.51 -11.27 17.23
C TYR A 213 -3.58 -12.47 18.20
N GLY A 214 -3.52 -12.22 19.51
CA GLY A 214 -3.76 -13.23 20.54
C GLY A 214 -2.70 -14.33 20.62
N ASN A 215 -1.45 -14.04 20.28
CA ASN A 215 -0.37 -15.02 20.39
C ASN A 215 0.13 -15.08 21.83
N HIS A 216 -0.61 -15.81 22.68
CA HIS A 216 -0.36 -15.92 24.12
C HIS A 216 0.96 -16.60 24.49
N GLU A 217 1.57 -17.37 23.58
CA GLU A 217 2.91 -17.95 23.81
C GLU A 217 4.02 -16.89 23.81
N LEU A 218 3.73 -15.68 23.28
CA LEU A 218 4.66 -14.57 23.18
C LEU A 218 4.39 -13.42 24.16
N LEU A 219 3.28 -13.46 24.91
CA LEU A 219 2.87 -12.45 25.90
C LEU A 219 3.35 -12.85 27.30
#